data_AF-A0A7S1NAI6-F1
#
_entry.id   AF-A0A7S1NAI6-F1
#
_cell.length_a   1.000
_cell.length_b   1.000
_cell.length_c   1.000
_cell.angle_alpha   90.00
_cell.angle_beta   90.00
_cell.angle_gamma   90.00
#
_symmetry.space_group_name_H-M   'P 1'
#
loop_
_entity.id
_entity.type
_entity.pdbx_description
1 polymer ?
#
loop_
_entity_poly.entity_id
_entity_poly.type
_entity_poly.pdbx_seq_one_letter_code
_entity_poly.pdbx_strand_id
1 'polypeptide(L)'
;ALPFRVHQGAITDTPPVEVLQKEVAFEVDEVVVGGGKRVTERRATAWQSAQDDGLSFVYSQKEMQPSSQGYTPHVARVAAACSAIATADLQTPTTYDGVLLNLYP
;
A
#
# COMPACT_ATOMS: atom_id res chain seq x y z
N ALA A 1 18.04 16.75 1.61
CA ALA A 1 17.80 15.39 2.13
C ALA A 1 16.42 14.97 1.67
N LEU A 2 16.24 13.76 1.15
CA LEU A 2 14.90 13.28 0.83
C LEU A 2 14.08 13.19 2.13
N PRO A 3 12.79 13.57 2.13
CA PRO A 3 11.96 13.62 3.34
C PRO A 3 11.46 12.23 3.76
N PHE A 4 12.29 11.20 3.64
CA PHE A 4 11.96 9.85 4.10
C PHE A 4 13.05 9.30 5.01
N ARG A 5 12.62 8.54 6.01
CA ARG A 5 13.49 7.73 6.87
C ARG A 5 13.41 6.29 6.40
N VAL A 6 14.57 5.65 6.27
CA VAL A 6 14.67 4.23 5.92
C VAL A 6 14.88 3.46 7.22
N HIS A 7 13.95 2.57 7.55
CA HIS A 7 14.10 1.63 8.67
C HIS A 7 14.53 0.28 8.09
N GLN A 8 15.82 -0.03 8.18
CA GLN A 8 16.34 -1.33 7.76
C GLN A 8 15.91 -2.42 8.76
N GLY A 9 15.47 -3.58 8.26
CA GLY A 9 15.16 -4.74 9.10
C GLY A 9 13.88 -4.61 9.96
N ALA A 10 13.04 -3.62 9.69
CA ALA A 10 11.73 -3.48 10.36
C ALA A 10 10.86 -4.73 10.20
N ILE A 11 10.99 -5.42 9.06
CA ILE A 11 10.26 -6.63 8.72
C ILE A 11 11.25 -7.60 8.08
N THR A 12 11.69 -8.58 8.85
CA THR A 12 12.67 -9.59 8.39
C THR A 12 12.03 -10.85 7.84
N ASP A 13 10.73 -11.04 8.10
CA ASP A 13 9.94 -12.19 7.65
C ASP A 13 8.95 -11.76 6.57
N THR A 14 9.49 -11.25 5.46
CA THR A 14 8.68 -10.92 4.30
C THR A 14 8.46 -12.20 3.50
N PRO A 15 7.21 -12.61 3.25
CA PRO A 15 6.94 -13.80 2.44
C PRO A 15 7.45 -13.60 1.01
N PRO A 16 7.68 -14.69 0.26
CA PRO A 16 7.93 -14.61 -1.18
C PRO A 16 6.83 -13.82 -1.90
N VAL A 17 7.19 -13.10 -2.96
CA VAL A 17 6.25 -12.25 -3.70
C VAL A 17 5.06 -13.05 -4.25
N GLU A 18 5.29 -14.32 -4.59
CA GLU A 18 4.27 -15.24 -5.12
C GLU A 18 3.19 -15.57 -4.08
N VAL A 19 3.51 -15.47 -2.79
CA VAL A 19 2.55 -15.64 -1.70
C VAL A 19 1.70 -14.38 -1.59
N LEU A 20 2.33 -13.19 -1.61
CA LEU A 20 1.62 -11.91 -1.57
C LEU A 20 0.68 -11.74 -2.77
N GLN A 21 1.09 -12.18 -3.96
CA GLN A 21 0.27 -12.15 -5.17
C GLN A 21 -1.00 -13.01 -5.10
N LYS A 22 -1.01 -14.05 -4.27
CA LYS A 22 -2.20 -14.91 -4.08
C LYS A 22 -3.19 -14.31 -3.09
N GLU A 23 -2.71 -13.50 -2.16
CA GLU A 23 -3.55 -12.86 -1.14
C GLU A 23 -4.09 -11.51 -1.59
N VAL A 24 -3.35 -10.80 -2.43
CA VAL A 24 -3.67 -9.43 -2.84
C VAL A 24 -4.16 -9.43 -4.29
N ALA A 25 -5.36 -8.89 -4.50
CA ALA A 25 -5.91 -8.64 -5.83
C ALA A 25 -5.19 -7.45 -6.49
N PHE A 26 -4.04 -7.72 -7.11
CA PHE A 26 -3.30 -6.73 -7.88
C PHE A 26 -3.91 -6.53 -9.26
N GLU A 27 -4.06 -5.27 -9.66
CA GLU A 27 -4.60 -4.90 -10.97
C GLU A 27 -3.63 -3.97 -11.72
N VAL A 28 -3.51 -4.14 -13.03
CA VAL A 28 -2.75 -3.22 -13.88
C VAL A 28 -3.70 -2.15 -14.37
N ASP A 29 -3.38 -0.91 -14.05
CA ASP A 29 -4.24 0.23 -14.33
C ASP A 29 -3.83 1.02 -15.57
N GLU A 30 -4.80 1.77 -16.12
CA GLU A 30 -4.52 2.83 -17.07
C GLU A 30 -4.55 4.19 -16.36
N VAL A 31 -3.49 4.97 -16.51
CA VAL A 31 -3.41 6.34 -16.01
C VAL A 31 -3.53 7.35 -17.15
N VAL A 32 -4.15 8.49 -16.87
CA VAL A 32 -4.20 9.62 -17.80
C VAL A 32 -2.98 10.50 -17.55
N VAL A 33 -2.14 10.66 -18.57
CA VAL A 33 -1.00 11.58 -18.54
C VAL A 33 -1.35 12.89 -19.24
N GLY A 34 -0.54 13.94 -19.02
CA GLY A 34 -0.76 15.27 -19.57
C GLY A 34 -1.11 15.25 -21.07
N GLY A 35 -2.17 15.96 -21.45
CA GLY A 35 -2.74 15.94 -22.80
C GLY A 35 -3.85 14.90 -23.02
N GLY A 36 -4.33 14.23 -21.96
CA GLY A 36 -5.46 13.30 -22.03
C GLY A 36 -5.10 11.91 -22.58
N LYS A 37 -3.81 11.62 -22.78
CA LYS A 37 -3.34 10.33 -23.27
C LYS A 37 -3.46 9.28 -22.16
N ARG A 38 -4.04 8.12 -22.48
CA ARG A 38 -4.06 6.95 -21.58
C ARG A 38 -2.78 6.14 -21.76
N VAL A 39 -2.18 5.75 -20.64
CA VAL A 39 -0.98 4.90 -20.60
C VAL A 39 -1.22 3.80 -19.58
N THR A 40 -1.04 2.55 -19.99
CA THR A 40 -1.03 1.40 -19.08
C THR A 40 0.17 1.48 -18.16
N GLU A 41 -0.05 1.38 -16.85
CA GLU A 41 1.01 1.35 -15.86
C GLU A 41 1.89 0.11 -16.07
N ARG A 42 3.20 0.26 -15.83
CA ARG A 42 4.16 -0.85 -15.90
C ARG A 42 4.15 -1.74 -14.67
N ARG A 43 3.35 -1.40 -13.66
CA ARG A 43 3.24 -2.08 -12.37
C ARG A 43 1.78 -2.37 -12.10
N ALA A 44 1.52 -3.43 -11.35
CA ALA A 44 0.20 -3.67 -10.81
C ALA A 44 0.08 -2.99 -9.44
N THR A 45 -1.09 -2.49 -9.10
CA THR A 45 -1.34 -1.83 -7.81
C THR A 45 -2.51 -2.49 -7.08
N ALA A 46 -2.55 -2.29 -5.77
CA ALA A 46 -3.70 -2.62 -4.94
C ALA A 46 -3.81 -1.62 -3.78
N TRP A 47 -5.03 -1.26 -3.41
CA TRP A 47 -5.32 -0.41 -2.25
C TRP A 47 -6.08 -1.24 -1.22
N GLN A 48 -5.63 -1.20 0.04
CA GLN A 48 -6.31 -1.83 1.17
C GLN A 48 -6.44 -0.83 2.31
N SER A 49 -7.56 -0.88 3.03
CA SER A 49 -7.83 -0.09 4.23
C SER A 49 -7.85 -0.99 5.47
N ALA A 50 -7.49 -0.44 6.63
CA ALA A 50 -7.56 -1.12 7.93
C ALA A 50 -9.01 -1.32 8.39
N GLN A 51 -9.92 -0.45 7.94
CA GLN A 51 -11.34 -0.49 8.25
C GLN A 51 -12.12 -0.80 6.98
N ASP A 52 -13.25 -1.48 7.10
CA ASP A 52 -14.24 -1.57 6.02
C ASP A 52 -15.07 -0.27 5.99
N ASP A 53 -14.36 0.86 5.94
CA ASP A 53 -14.93 2.20 5.90
C ASP A 53 -15.16 2.69 4.46
N GLY A 54 -14.70 1.91 3.47
CA GLY A 54 -14.84 2.21 2.06
C GLY A 54 -14.08 3.47 1.62
N LEU A 55 -13.10 3.93 2.40
CA LEU A 55 -12.38 5.16 2.09
C LEU A 55 -11.53 4.99 0.83
N SER A 56 -11.94 5.71 -0.20
CA SER A 56 -11.23 5.77 -1.46
C SER A 56 -9.98 6.64 -1.34
N PHE A 57 -8.96 6.30 -2.12
CA PHE A 57 -7.70 7.03 -2.17
C PHE A 57 -7.47 7.54 -3.59
N VAL A 58 -7.22 8.83 -3.75
CA VAL A 58 -6.87 9.39 -5.06
C VAL A 58 -5.37 9.27 -5.29
N TYR A 59 -5.00 8.46 -6.26
CA TYR A 59 -3.63 8.21 -6.67
C TYR A 59 -3.47 8.41 -8.17
N SER A 60 -2.50 9.24 -8.60
CA SER A 60 -2.26 9.52 -10.02
C SER A 60 -3.52 9.96 -10.79
N GLN A 61 -4.36 10.80 -10.16
CA GLN A 61 -5.65 11.27 -10.67
C GLN A 61 -6.72 10.17 -10.85
N LYS A 62 -6.46 8.96 -10.34
CA LYS A 62 -7.42 7.85 -10.28
C LYS A 62 -7.92 7.71 -8.84
N GLU A 63 -9.22 7.52 -8.68
CA GLU A 63 -9.79 7.05 -7.43
C GLU A 63 -9.61 5.53 -7.31
N MET A 64 -8.93 5.10 -6.25
CA MET A 64 -8.72 3.70 -5.90
C MET A 64 -9.69 3.31 -4.79
N GLN A 65 -10.48 2.27 -5.05
CA GLN A 65 -11.38 1.71 -4.05
C GLN A 65 -10.63 0.66 -3.21
N PRO A 66 -10.80 0.65 -1.88
CA PRO A 66 -10.13 -0.34 -1.04
C PRO A 66 -10.72 -1.71 -1.30
N SER A 67 -9.95 -2.76 -1.02
CA SER A 67 -10.52 -4.11 -0.96
C SER A 67 -11.65 -4.16 0.08
N SER A 68 -12.71 -4.91 -0.23
CA SER A 68 -13.86 -5.10 0.68
C SER A 68 -13.56 -6.00 1.89
N GLN A 69 -12.32 -6.49 2.01
CA GLN A 69 -11.91 -7.44 3.06
C GLN A 69 -10.92 -6.83 4.05
N GLY A 70 -10.61 -5.53 3.91
CA GLY A 70 -9.58 -4.87 4.69
C GLY A 70 -8.17 -5.40 4.40
N TYR A 71 -7.26 -5.26 5.37
CA TYR A 71 -5.90 -5.77 5.22
C TYR A 71 -5.84 -7.29 5.16
N THR A 72 -5.13 -7.81 4.15
CA THR A 72 -4.74 -9.23 4.14
C THR A 72 -3.78 -9.52 5.31
N PRO A 73 -3.64 -10.78 5.76
CA PRO A 73 -2.84 -11.10 6.95
C PRO A 73 -1.40 -10.56 6.90
N HIS A 74 -0.75 -10.64 5.74
CA HIS A 74 0.60 -10.11 5.56
C HIS A 74 0.66 -8.59 5.58
N VAL A 75 -0.30 -7.92 4.93
CA VAL A 75 -0.41 -6.46 4.94
C VAL A 75 -0.68 -5.95 6.35
N ALA A 76 -1.55 -6.61 7.11
CA ALA A 76 -1.85 -6.26 8.50
C ALA A 76 -0.60 -6.35 9.39
N ARG A 77 0.22 -7.39 9.24
CA ARG A 77 1.50 -7.50 9.98
C ARG A 77 2.46 -6.37 9.64
N VAL A 78 2.59 -6.04 8.35
CA VAL A 78 3.44 -4.95 7.88
C VAL A 78 2.96 -3.60 8.43
N ALA A 79 1.66 -3.32 8.32
CA ALA A 79 1.05 -2.10 8.83
C ALA A 79 1.22 -1.94 10.35
N ALA A 80 1.08 -3.04 11.11
CA ALA A 80 1.30 -3.05 12.55
C ALA A 80 2.77 -2.74 12.92
N ALA A 81 3.73 -3.36 12.21
CA ALA A 81 5.15 -3.09 12.42
C ALA A 81 5.50 -1.62 12.10
N CYS A 82 5.01 -1.09 10.98
CA CYS A 82 5.19 0.31 10.62
C CYS A 82 4.56 1.27 11.65
N SER A 83 3.36 0.94 12.16
CA SER A 83 2.67 1.73 13.20
C SER A 83 3.46 1.76 14.51
N ALA A 84 4.05 0.63 14.92
CA ALA A 84 4.90 0.56 16.10
C ALA A 84 6.17 1.42 15.96
N ILE A 85 6.82 1.38 14.79
CA ILE A 85 7.98 2.22 14.48
C ILE A 85 7.61 3.70 14.51
N ALA A 86 6.52 4.09 13.84
CA ALA A 86 6.06 5.47 13.82
C ALA A 86 5.70 5.98 15.22
N THR A 87 5.05 5.15 16.04
CA THR A 87 4.74 5.47 17.43
C THR A 87 6.01 5.71 18.26
N ALA A 88 7.04 4.89 18.07
CA ALA A 88 8.32 5.06 18.76
C ALA A 88 9.05 6.34 18.32
N ASP A 89 9.09 6.60 17.01
CA ASP A 89 9.76 7.77 16.41
C ASP A 89 9.08 9.09 16.78
N LEU A 90 7.74 9.11 16.83
CA LEU A 90 6.93 10.31 17.07
C LEU A 90 6.53 10.49 18.54
N GLN A 91 6.83 9.51 19.39
CA GLN A 91 6.41 9.47 20.80
C GLN A 91 4.89 9.68 21.01
N THR A 92 4.11 9.33 20.00
CA THR A 92 2.64 9.51 19.95
C THR A 92 2.02 8.29 19.29
N PRO A 93 0.95 7.70 19.85
CA PRO A 93 0.26 6.57 19.22
C PRO A 93 -0.09 6.90 17.76
N THR A 94 0.47 6.12 16.84
CA THR A 94 0.32 6.33 15.39
C THR A 94 -0.09 5.02 14.74
N THR A 95 -1.13 5.07 13.93
CA THR A 95 -1.66 3.94 13.16
C THR A 95 -1.81 4.32 11.69
N TYR A 96 -1.56 3.37 10.79
CA TYR A 96 -1.83 3.54 9.36
C TYR A 96 -3.15 2.88 8.99
N ASP A 97 -4.06 3.68 8.45
CA ASP A 97 -5.42 3.31 8.05
C ASP A 97 -5.52 2.81 6.60
N GLY A 98 -4.51 3.06 5.76
CA GLY A 98 -4.45 2.46 4.43
C GLY A 98 -3.05 2.16 3.91
N VAL A 99 -3.00 1.24 2.95
CA VAL A 99 -1.76 0.77 2.31
C VAL A 99 -1.94 0.70 0.80
N LEU A 100 -1.07 1.38 0.08
CA LEU A 100 -0.90 1.25 -1.36
C LEU A 100 0.21 0.23 -1.67
N LEU A 101 -0.15 -0.87 -2.30
CA LEU A 101 0.78 -1.90 -2.75
C LEU A 101 1.16 -1.67 -4.21
N ASN A 102 2.43 -1.82 -4.54
CA ASN A 102 2.97 -1.68 -5.89
C ASN A 102 3.79 -2.92 -6.22
N LEU A 103 3.38 -3.66 -7.25
CA LEU A 103 4.05 -4.84 -7.76
C LEU A 103 4.76 -4.50 -9.08
N TYR A 104 6.08 -4.51 -9.04
CA TYR A 104 6.93 -4.30 -10.20
C TYR A 104 7.35 -5.65 -10.82
N PRO A 105 7.35 -5.77 -12.16
CA PRO A 105 7.83 -6.97 -12.86
C PRO A 105 9.35 -7.16 -12.76
#